data_AF-A0A2N5DT44-F1
#
_entry.id   AF-A0A2N5DT44-F1
#
_cell.length_a   1.000
_cell.length_b   1.000
_cell.length_c   1.000
_cell.angle_alpha   90.00
_cell.angle_beta   90.00
_cell.angle_gamma   90.00
#
_symmetry.space_group_name_H-M   'P 1'
#
loop_
_entity.id
_entity.type
_entity.pdbx_description
1 polymer ?
#
loop_
_entity_poly.entity_id
_entity_poly.type
_entity_poly.pdbx_seq_one_letter_code
_entity_poly.pdbx_strand_id
1 'polypeptide(L)'
;MINLSQSYSPEAITRRFDIVDKVHIRGIPHLALFHGRTALAALVEVEQFHVTGEPQYRCRAILEMVQRDSAGETFCTRRYQEDASRLPGDMVTGDAGELATTLYQVLARRKGMLFVSY
;
A
#
# COMPACT_ATOMS: atom_id res chain seq x y z
N MET A 1 -12.98 9.02 -9.42
CA MET A 1 -13.11 8.07 -8.29
C MET A 1 -12.08 6.96 -8.53
N ILE A 2 -11.08 6.81 -7.67
CA ILE A 2 -10.13 5.70 -7.80
C ILE A 2 -10.83 4.49 -7.17
N ASN A 3 -11.16 3.48 -7.97
CA ASN A 3 -11.58 2.20 -7.42
C ASN A 3 -10.35 1.57 -6.77
N LEU A 4 -10.35 1.55 -5.44
CA LEU A 4 -9.37 0.85 -4.62
C LEU A 4 -9.68 -0.63 -4.76
N SER A 5 -9.00 -1.27 -5.72
CA SER A 5 -9.19 -2.69 -5.97
C SER A 5 -8.41 -3.49 -4.91
N GLN A 6 -9.05 -4.51 -4.35
CA GLN A 6 -8.39 -5.47 -3.43
C GLN A 6 -7.32 -6.31 -4.13
N SER A 7 -7.23 -6.23 -5.45
CA SER A 7 -6.22 -6.85 -6.27
C SER A 7 -5.83 -5.98 -7.46
N TYR A 8 -4.58 -6.09 -7.90
CA TYR A 8 -4.07 -5.38 -9.07
C TYR A 8 -3.42 -6.36 -10.03
N SER A 9 -3.67 -6.21 -11.33
CA SER A 9 -2.92 -6.98 -12.34
C SER A 9 -1.46 -6.49 -12.42
N PRO A 10 -0.50 -7.33 -12.83
CA PRO A 10 0.89 -6.96 -13.00
C PRO A 10 1.10 -5.76 -13.95
N GLU A 11 0.29 -5.67 -15.00
CA GLU A 11 0.31 -4.52 -15.91
C GLU A 11 -0.15 -3.23 -15.22
N ALA A 12 -1.18 -3.29 -14.37
CA ALA A 12 -1.66 -2.12 -13.65
C ALA A 12 -0.61 -1.58 -12.68
N ILE A 13 0.11 -2.47 -11.98
CA ILE A 13 1.22 -2.07 -11.11
C ILE A 13 2.32 -1.42 -11.95
N THR A 14 2.83 -2.11 -12.97
CA THR A 14 3.96 -1.65 -13.78
C THR A 14 3.68 -0.32 -14.50
N ARG A 15 2.44 -0.07 -14.93
CA ARG A 15 2.10 1.14 -15.69
C ARG A 15 1.70 2.34 -14.84
N ARG A 16 1.15 2.12 -13.64
CA ARG A 16 0.53 3.19 -12.83
C ARG A 16 1.28 3.48 -11.53
N PHE A 17 2.03 2.51 -11.01
CA PHE A 17 2.65 2.61 -9.71
C PHE A 17 4.18 2.54 -9.81
N ASP A 18 4.84 3.40 -9.04
CA ASP A 18 6.24 3.24 -8.74
C ASP A 18 6.39 2.17 -7.65
N ILE A 19 7.26 1.19 -7.86
CA ILE A 19 7.68 0.28 -6.80
C ILE A 19 8.70 1.02 -5.93
N VAL A 20 8.32 1.34 -4.70
CA VAL A 20 9.13 2.15 -3.78
C VAL A 20 10.13 1.28 -3.02
N ASP A 21 9.68 0.13 -2.52
CA ASP A 21 10.53 -0.80 -1.79
C ASP A 21 9.92 -2.21 -1.77
N LYS A 22 10.75 -3.20 -1.42
CA LYS A 22 10.32 -4.56 -1.11
C LYS A 22 10.53 -4.80 0.38
N VAL A 23 9.43 -5.00 1.11
CA VAL A 23 9.44 -5.20 2.57
C VAL A 23 9.01 -6.61 2.93
N HIS A 24 9.52 -7.14 4.04
CA HIS A 24 9.08 -8.42 4.58
C HIS A 24 8.31 -8.16 5.85
N ILE A 25 7.06 -8.58 5.89
CA ILE A 25 6.17 -8.41 7.04
C ILE A 25 5.81 -9.82 7.49
N ARG A 26 6.27 -10.18 8.70
CA ARG A 26 6.12 -11.54 9.26
C ARG A 26 6.57 -12.66 8.34
N GLY A 27 7.68 -12.43 7.62
CA GLY A 27 8.23 -13.41 6.66
C GLY A 27 7.54 -13.44 5.30
N ILE A 28 6.43 -12.72 5.12
CA ILE A 28 5.74 -12.60 3.83
C ILE A 28 6.32 -11.39 3.07
N PRO A 29 6.86 -11.59 1.85
CA PRO A 29 7.38 -10.51 1.04
C PRO A 29 6.24 -9.69 0.43
N HIS A 30 6.33 -8.37 0.58
CA HIS A 30 5.40 -7.39 0.04
C HIS A 30 6.14 -6.34 -0.79
N LEU A 31 5.46 -5.76 -1.78
CA LEU A 31 5.90 -4.58 -2.52
C LEU A 31 5.14 -3.36 -2.01
N ALA A 32 5.89 -2.33 -1.63
CA ALA A 32 5.35 -1.01 -1.36
C ALA A 32 5.27 -0.24 -2.69
N LEU A 33 4.07 0.15 -3.06
CA LEU A 33 3.74 0.85 -4.29
C LEU A 33 3.36 2.29 -3.97
N PHE A 34 3.67 3.21 -4.88
CA PHE A 34 3.26 4.61 -4.77
C PHE A 34 2.83 5.17 -6.12
N HIS A 35 1.72 5.90 -6.11
CA HIS A 35 1.16 6.59 -7.26
C HIS A 35 1.24 8.09 -7.03
N GLY A 36 2.29 8.72 -7.57
CA GLY A 36 2.61 10.13 -7.33
C GLY A 36 1.50 11.10 -7.69
N ARG A 37 0.79 10.86 -8.80
CA ARG A 37 -0.26 11.78 -9.29
C ARG A 37 -1.46 11.91 -8.36
N THR A 38 -1.72 10.90 -7.54
CA THR A 38 -2.91 10.86 -6.66
C THR A 38 -2.54 10.71 -5.19
N ALA A 39 -1.24 10.81 -4.86
CA ALA A 39 -0.70 10.57 -3.53
C ALA A 39 -1.30 9.32 -2.87
N LEU A 40 -1.25 8.20 -3.59
CA LEU A 40 -1.80 6.92 -3.13
C LEU A 40 -0.67 5.91 -2.97
N ALA A 41 -0.60 5.26 -1.82
CA ALA A 41 0.36 4.19 -1.57
C ALA A 41 -0.36 2.88 -1.28
N ALA A 42 0.22 1.76 -1.67
CA ALA A 42 -0.36 0.44 -1.45
C ALA A 42 0.72 -0.58 -1.07
N LEU A 43 0.36 -1.56 -0.25
CA LEU A 43 1.14 -2.77 -0.03
C LEU A 43 0.46 -3.91 -0.76
N VAL A 44 1.24 -4.61 -1.59
CA VAL A 44 0.79 -5.83 -2.27
C VAL A 44 1.71 -7.00 -1.93
N GLU A 45 1.15 -8.20 -1.81
CA GLU A 45 1.98 -9.41 -1.67
C GLU A 45 2.78 -9.63 -2.94
N VAL A 46 4.01 -10.14 -2.82
CA VAL A 46 4.85 -10.48 -3.99
C VAL A 46 4.33 -11.74 -4.68
N GLU A 47 3.74 -12.66 -3.90
CA GLU A 47 3.14 -13.87 -4.43
C GLU A 47 1.90 -13.52 -5.25
N GLN A 48 1.93 -13.87 -6.53
CA GLN A 48 0.80 -13.68 -7.42
C GLN A 48 -0.21 -14.81 -7.22
N PHE A 49 -1.47 -14.46 -7.09
CA PHE A 49 -2.55 -15.42 -7.10
C PHE A 49 -3.28 -15.34 -8.44
N HIS A 50 -3.87 -16.45 -8.87
CA HIS A 50 -4.57 -16.51 -10.14
C HIS A 50 -6.07 -16.31 -9.91
N VAL A 51 -6.61 -15.20 -10.40
CA VAL A 51 -8.07 -15.02 -10.50
C VAL A 51 -8.43 -15.29 -11.95
N THR A 52 -9.33 -16.24 -12.18
CA THR A 52 -9.80 -16.58 -13.53
C THR A 52 -8.68 -16.88 -14.53
N GLY A 53 -7.53 -17.39 -14.07
CA GLY A 53 -6.36 -17.71 -14.90
C GLY A 53 -5.38 -16.56 -15.15
N GLU A 54 -5.68 -15.34 -14.71
CA GLU A 54 -4.78 -14.20 -14.83
C GLU A 54 -4.00 -13.96 -13.52
N PRO A 55 -2.69 -13.67 -13.58
CA PRO A 55 -1.92 -13.34 -12.40
C PRO A 55 -2.41 -12.01 -11.83
N GLN A 56 -2.68 -11.99 -10.53
CA GLN A 56 -3.04 -10.80 -9.78
C GLN A 56 -2.21 -10.71 -8.51
N TYR A 57 -1.88 -9.48 -8.14
CA TYR A 57 -1.24 -9.16 -6.88
C TYR A 57 -2.29 -8.81 -5.85
N ARG A 58 -2.17 -9.40 -4.66
CA ARG A 58 -3.14 -9.18 -3.59
C ARG A 58 -2.78 -7.90 -2.86
N CYS A 59 -3.72 -6.95 -2.81
CA CYS A 59 -3.51 -5.74 -2.06
C CYS A 59 -3.90 -5.95 -0.60
N ARG A 60 -2.94 -5.75 0.31
CA ARG A 60 -3.14 -5.92 1.75
C ARG A 60 -3.49 -4.63 2.46
N ALA A 61 -2.88 -3.52 2.04
CA ALA A 61 -3.18 -2.22 2.61
C ALA A 61 -3.10 -1.14 1.54
N ILE A 62 -3.98 -0.13 1.67
CA ILE A 62 -3.99 1.05 0.81
C ILE A 62 -4.10 2.29 1.69
N LEU A 63 -3.19 3.22 1.44
CA LEU A 63 -3.10 4.51 2.09
C LEU A 63 -3.35 5.61 1.06
N GLU A 64 -4.48 6.29 1.18
CA GLU A 64 -4.77 7.51 0.43
C GLU A 64 -4.35 8.74 1.22
N MET A 65 -3.59 9.61 0.56
CA MET A 65 -3.06 10.82 1.16
C MET A 65 -3.53 12.05 0.37
N VAL A 66 -3.45 13.20 1.02
CA VAL A 66 -3.61 14.50 0.40
C VAL A 66 -2.37 15.31 0.68
N GLN A 67 -1.76 15.84 -0.37
CA GLN A 67 -0.63 16.75 -0.25
C GLN A 67 -1.12 18.08 0.33
N ARG A 68 -0.41 18.60 1.32
CA ARG A 68 -0.80 19.79 2.08
C ARG A 68 0.07 21.00 1.83
N ASP A 69 1.30 20.80 1.41
CA ASP A 69 2.21 21.89 1.08
C ASP A 69 2.34 22.08 -0.43
N SER A 70 2.75 23.29 -0.81
CA SER A 70 3.13 23.61 -2.18
C SER A 70 4.47 23.00 -2.57
N ALA A 71 5.27 22.55 -1.58
CA ALA A 71 6.58 21.94 -1.78
C ALA A 71 6.51 20.46 -2.22
N GLY A 72 5.42 19.75 -1.92
CA GLY A 72 5.27 18.35 -2.29
C GLY A 72 5.85 17.35 -1.31
N GLU A 73 6.14 17.78 -0.09
CA GLU A 73 6.83 16.97 0.92
C GLU A 73 5.88 16.55 2.05
N THR A 74 4.84 17.35 2.31
CA THR A 74 3.92 17.16 3.42
C THR A 74 2.61 16.54 2.98
N PHE A 75 2.27 15.41 3.57
CA PHE A 75 1.08 14.63 3.29
C PHE A 75 0.25 14.43 4.56
N CYS A 76 -1.07 14.50 4.42
CA CYS A 76 -1.99 14.05 5.46
C CYS A 76 -2.75 12.81 4.98
N THR A 77 -3.00 11.90 5.90
CA THR A 77 -3.80 10.71 5.60
C THR A 77 -5.27 11.09 5.43
N ARG A 78 -5.84 10.76 4.26
CA ARG A 78 -7.27 10.94 3.99
C ARG A 78 -8.05 9.68 4.32
N ARG A 79 -7.54 8.53 3.90
CA ARG A 79 -8.20 7.24 4.09
C ARG A 79 -7.18 6.12 4.14
N TYR A 80 -7.36 5.22 5.09
CA TYR A 80 -6.62 3.96 5.16
C TYR A 80 -7.60 2.80 4.99
N GLN A 81 -7.22 1.80 4.22
CA GLN A 81 -7.97 0.56 4.05
C GLN A 81 -7.02 -0.61 4.13
N GLU A 82 -7.47 -1.68 4.76
CA GLU A 82 -6.73 -2.92 4.90
C GLU A 82 -7.65 -4.07 4.49
N ASP A 83 -7.12 -5.03 3.73
CA ASP A 83 -7.83 -6.26 3.41
C ASP A 83 -7.93 -7.11 4.69
N ALA A 84 -9.09 -7.10 5.33
CA ALA A 84 -9.40 -7.87 6.55
C ALA A 84 -9.45 -9.39 6.32
N SER A 85 -9.00 -9.88 5.16
CA SER A 85 -9.00 -11.29 4.84
C SER A 85 -7.97 -12.05 5.69
N ARG A 86 -8.50 -12.58 6.79
CA ARG A 86 -7.97 -13.63 7.67
C ARG A 86 -6.72 -14.32 7.09
N LEU A 87 -5.59 -14.09 7.75
CA LEU A 87 -4.54 -15.09 7.81
C LEU A 87 -5.15 -16.42 8.30
N PRO A 88 -4.66 -17.59 7.86
CA PRO A 88 -5.09 -18.87 8.42
C PRO A 88 -4.64 -18.93 9.88
N GLY A 89 -5.57 -18.62 10.79
CA GLY A 89 -5.31 -18.50 12.22
C GLY A 89 -6.11 -17.34 12.79
N ASP A 90 -7.04 -17.65 13.69
CA ASP A 90 -8.09 -16.79 14.22
C ASP A 90 -7.56 -15.68 15.17
N MET A 91 -6.64 -14.83 14.69
CA MET A 91 -6.20 -13.61 15.37
C MET A 91 -6.72 -12.39 14.63
N VAL A 92 -7.91 -11.95 15.03
CA VAL A 92 -8.34 -10.57 14.81
C VAL A 92 -7.64 -9.71 15.87
N THR A 93 -7.07 -8.58 15.45
CA THR A 93 -6.42 -7.51 16.24
C THR A 93 -4.89 -7.62 16.41
N GLY A 94 -4.16 -6.99 15.48
CA GLY A 94 -2.72 -6.73 15.54
C GLY A 94 -2.14 -6.13 14.25
N ASP A 95 -2.72 -6.48 13.10
CA ASP A 95 -2.15 -6.19 11.76
C ASP A 95 -2.37 -4.75 11.27
N ALA A 96 -3.50 -4.14 11.65
CA ALA A 96 -3.88 -2.79 11.22
C ALA A 96 -2.81 -1.72 11.47
N GLY A 97 -2.03 -1.89 12.54
CA GLY A 97 -0.93 -1.00 12.89
C GLY A 97 0.36 -1.29 12.13
N GLU A 98 0.70 -2.56 11.91
CA GLU A 98 2.00 -2.97 11.35
C GLU A 98 2.09 -2.65 9.85
N LEU A 99 1.02 -2.92 9.08
CA LEU A 99 0.95 -2.61 7.66
C LEU A 99 0.95 -1.09 7.41
N ALA A 100 0.13 -0.35 8.18
CA ALA A 100 0.11 1.11 8.13
C ALA A 100 1.47 1.71 8.50
N THR A 101 2.07 1.26 9.60
CA THR A 101 3.39 1.73 10.05
C THR A 101 4.46 1.46 9.00
N THR A 102 4.45 0.29 8.38
CA THR A 102 5.39 -0.06 7.32
C THR A 102 5.24 0.88 6.12
N LEU A 103 4.02 1.16 5.68
CA LEU A 103 3.76 2.13 4.60
C LEU A 103 4.32 3.52 4.94
N TYR A 104 4.01 4.05 6.12
CA TYR A 104 4.52 5.36 6.54
C TYR A 104 6.04 5.38 6.58
N GLN A 105 6.67 4.36 7.15
CA GLN A 105 8.13 4.28 7.24
C GLN A 105 8.80 4.18 5.88
N VAL A 106 8.26 3.36 4.96
CA VAL A 106 8.81 3.21 3.62
C VAL A 106 8.71 4.51 2.85
N LEU A 107 7.55 5.17 2.88
CA LEU A 107 7.34 6.44 2.19
C LEU A 107 8.23 7.56 2.77
N ALA A 108 8.33 7.66 4.09
CA ALA A 108 9.21 8.63 4.75
C ALA A 108 10.68 8.40 4.37
N ARG A 109 11.16 7.15 4.42
CA ARG A 109 12.58 6.83 4.16
C ARG A 109 12.96 6.88 2.68
N ARG A 110 12.11 6.39 1.79
CA ARG A 110 12.42 6.22 0.37
C ARG A 110 11.98 7.37 -0.50
N LYS A 111 10.93 8.09 -0.10
CA LYS A 111 10.39 9.23 -0.84
C LYS A 111 10.52 10.56 -0.09
N GLY A 112 11.06 10.57 1.14
CA GLY A 112 11.27 11.80 1.91
C GLY A 112 9.97 12.45 2.41
N MET A 113 8.88 11.69 2.46
CA MET A 113 7.56 12.23 2.79
C MET A 113 7.42 12.51 4.29
N LEU A 114 6.84 13.66 4.62
CA LEU A 114 6.46 14.05 5.96
C LEU A 114 4.96 13.86 6.15
N PHE A 115 4.60 13.20 7.25
CA PHE A 115 3.21 12.93 7.59
C PHE A 115 2.74 13.86 8.70
N VAL A 116 1.63 14.55 8.47
CA VAL A 116 0.99 15.41 9.47
C VAL A 116 -0.40 14.90 9.80
N SER A 117 -0.74 14.92 11.09
CA SER A 117 -2.11 14.70 11.55
C SER A 117 -2.98 15.89 11.18
N TYR A 118 -4.25 15.59 10.85
CA TYR A 118 -5.28 16.59 10.59
C TYR A 118 -5.62 17.40 11.85
#